data_AF-A0A832M7D5-F1
#
_entry.id   AF-A0A832M7D5-F1
#
_cell.length_a   1.000
_cell.length_b   1.000
_cell.length_c   1.000
_cell.angle_alpha   90.00
_cell.angle_beta   90.00
_cell.angle_gamma   90.00
#
_symmetry.space_group_name_H-M   'P 1'
#
loop_
_entity.id
_entity.type
_entity.pdbx_description
1 polymer ?
#
loop_
_entity_poly.entity_id
_entity_poly.type
_entity_poly.pdbx_seq_one_letter_code
_entity_poly.pdbx_strand_id
1 'polypeptide(L)'
;MGNRPRLLPANARPPARTAPGKNAGILQRPRRPRTHRRTHGPARCPHRSGTPPRSLPQLHRPPQPAAAMNHPRSNQRAFTLVELACVIAIVGVLATLAVPSYQKVARKAESTACLSNLRQVGIAVQACVSDNQGRYPLIETDPTDPVYPAEEGARSLYDTLEPYGITQRTLQCPADLRNNNRFAEKGSSYEWRPFIDDEPSVNPEIFGRWGTRVVRPSRFRLVIDVDPVHSGRQNRLYADGSVRGY
;
A
#
# COMPACT_ATOMS: atom_id res chain seq x y z
N MET A 1 69.31 31.30 -11.59
CA MET A 1 68.27 31.46 -12.64
C MET A 1 66.95 30.93 -12.09
N GLY A 2 66.14 31.81 -11.51
CA GLY A 2 64.84 31.47 -10.92
C GLY A 2 63.73 31.68 -11.94
N ASN A 3 62.88 30.66 -12.13
CA ASN A 3 61.73 30.73 -13.03
C ASN A 3 60.46 30.91 -12.20
N ARG A 4 59.87 32.11 -12.23
CA ARG A 4 58.57 32.43 -11.61
C ARG A 4 57.44 32.19 -12.62
N PRO A 5 56.31 31.59 -12.22
CA PRO A 5 55.16 31.41 -13.12
C PRO A 5 54.41 32.73 -13.35
N ARG A 6 53.96 32.91 -14.59
CA ARG A 6 53.29 34.11 -15.15
C ARG A 6 51.82 34.12 -14.71
N LEU A 7 51.43 35.09 -13.88
CA LEU A 7 50.04 35.36 -13.49
C LEU A 7 49.23 35.87 -14.70
N LEU A 8 48.10 35.24 -14.99
CA LEU A 8 47.09 35.71 -15.94
C LEU A 8 46.14 36.71 -15.24
N PRO A 9 45.71 37.81 -15.88
CA PRO A 9 44.82 38.77 -15.27
C PRO A 9 43.36 38.28 -15.23
N ALA A 10 42.76 38.37 -14.05
CA ALA A 10 41.35 38.17 -13.80
C ALA A 10 40.55 39.41 -14.22
N ASN A 11 39.98 39.40 -15.44
CA ASN A 11 38.78 40.16 -15.81
C ASN A 11 38.41 39.88 -17.28
N ALA A 12 37.64 38.82 -17.51
CA ALA A 12 36.93 38.61 -18.76
C ALA A 12 35.44 38.46 -18.45
N ARG A 13 34.64 39.47 -18.81
CA ARG A 13 33.17 39.41 -18.79
C ARG A 13 32.71 38.29 -19.73
N PRO A 14 31.73 37.45 -19.34
CA PRO A 14 31.14 36.49 -20.26
C PRO A 14 30.30 37.21 -21.34
N PRO A 15 30.32 36.75 -22.61
CA PRO A 15 29.47 37.32 -23.65
C PRO A 15 27.98 37.03 -23.40
N ALA A 16 27.15 38.01 -23.72
CA ALA A 16 25.70 37.96 -23.59
C ALA A 16 25.09 36.76 -24.35
N ARG A 17 24.33 35.93 -23.64
CA ARG A 17 23.52 34.85 -24.24
C ARG A 17 22.38 35.46 -25.02
N THR A 18 22.42 35.30 -26.33
CA THR A 18 21.34 35.56 -27.28
C THR A 18 20.14 34.67 -26.94
N ALA A 19 18.96 35.30 -26.83
CA ALA A 19 17.69 34.60 -26.61
C ALA A 19 17.28 33.80 -27.87
N PRO A 20 16.79 32.56 -27.75
CA PRO A 20 16.25 31.83 -28.88
C PRO A 20 14.85 32.34 -29.24
N GLY A 21 14.63 32.52 -30.54
CA GLY A 21 13.44 33.10 -31.14
C GLY A 21 12.15 32.31 -30.89
N LYS A 22 11.06 33.05 -30.76
CA LYS A 22 9.68 32.56 -30.71
C LYS A 22 9.28 32.04 -32.10
N ASN A 23 9.59 30.78 -32.39
CA ASN A 23 8.94 30.07 -33.50
C ASN A 23 7.55 29.61 -33.03
N ALA A 24 6.54 30.43 -33.34
CA ALA A 24 5.14 30.08 -33.25
C ALA A 24 4.79 29.07 -34.36
N GLY A 25 5.10 27.80 -34.12
CA GLY A 25 4.60 26.68 -34.92
C GLY A 25 3.13 26.43 -34.59
N ILE A 26 2.25 26.79 -35.51
CA ILE A 26 0.83 26.37 -35.52
C ILE A 26 0.81 24.86 -35.75
N LEU A 27 0.76 24.09 -34.67
CA LEU A 27 0.47 22.65 -34.71
C LEU A 27 -1.04 22.46 -34.62
N GLN A 28 -1.62 22.14 -35.78
CA GLN A 28 -3.01 21.72 -35.93
C GLN A 28 -3.28 20.50 -35.06
N ARG A 29 -4.32 20.59 -34.23
CA ARG A 29 -4.84 19.50 -33.40
C ARG A 29 -5.34 18.34 -34.28
N PRO A 30 -4.99 17.07 -34.00
CA PRO A 30 -5.64 15.95 -34.67
C PRO A 30 -7.10 15.83 -34.19
N ARG A 31 -8.03 15.83 -35.15
CA ARG A 31 -9.46 15.53 -34.93
C ARG A 31 -9.60 14.09 -34.45
N ARG A 32 -10.09 13.88 -33.23
CA ARG A 32 -10.45 12.54 -32.72
C ARG A 32 -11.71 12.01 -33.43
N PRO A 33 -11.79 10.70 -33.73
CA PRO A 33 -13.02 10.08 -34.24
C PRO A 33 -14.10 10.02 -33.15
N ARG A 34 -15.35 10.34 -33.53
CA ARG A 34 -16.56 10.16 -32.71
C ARG A 34 -16.81 8.67 -32.49
N THR A 35 -16.63 8.18 -31.28
CA THR A 35 -17.14 6.87 -30.85
C THR A 35 -18.49 7.05 -30.14
N HIS A 36 -19.55 6.51 -30.73
CA HIS A 36 -20.88 6.42 -30.11
C HIS A 36 -20.81 5.57 -28.84
N ARG A 37 -20.93 6.21 -27.67
CA ARG A 37 -21.10 5.51 -26.39
C ARG A 37 -22.59 5.38 -26.12
N ARG A 38 -23.12 4.15 -26.27
CA ARG A 38 -24.45 3.75 -25.77
C ARG A 38 -24.46 3.91 -24.25
N THR A 39 -25.27 4.82 -23.76
CA THR A 39 -25.58 4.99 -22.34
C THR A 39 -26.73 4.04 -21.98
N HIS A 40 -26.45 3.01 -21.18
CA HIS A 40 -27.49 2.32 -20.42
C HIS A 40 -27.79 3.15 -19.18
N GLY A 41 -28.91 3.89 -19.21
CA GLY A 41 -29.46 4.59 -18.06
C GLY A 41 -30.28 3.64 -17.16
N PRO A 42 -30.38 3.91 -15.84
CA PRO A 42 -31.20 3.14 -14.94
C PRO A 42 -32.69 3.41 -15.19
N ALA A 43 -33.46 2.33 -15.37
CA ALA A 43 -34.90 2.37 -15.54
C ALA A 43 -35.58 2.91 -14.26
N ARG A 44 -36.12 4.13 -14.34
CA ARG A 44 -37.05 4.68 -13.37
C ARG A 44 -38.44 4.10 -13.63
N CYS A 45 -38.98 3.35 -12.67
CA CYS A 45 -40.37 2.90 -12.69
C CYS A 45 -41.32 4.09 -12.40
N PRO A 46 -42.38 4.29 -13.21
CA PRO A 46 -43.38 5.32 -12.94
C PRO A 46 -44.40 4.81 -11.89
N HIS A 47 -44.54 5.57 -10.81
CA HIS A 47 -45.66 5.45 -9.87
C HIS A 47 -46.95 5.87 -10.60
N ARG A 48 -47.91 4.95 -10.71
CA ARG A 48 -49.27 5.23 -11.16
C ARG A 48 -50.22 5.21 -9.97
N SER A 49 -50.85 6.35 -9.75
CA SER A 49 -52.01 6.58 -8.89
C SER A 49 -53.25 5.83 -9.43
N GLY A 50 -53.98 5.17 -8.55
CA GLY A 50 -55.25 4.51 -8.85
C GLY A 50 -55.97 4.10 -7.58
N THR A 51 -57.15 4.67 -7.36
CA THR A 51 -58.08 4.52 -6.24
C THR A 51 -58.67 3.11 -6.08
N PRO A 52 -59.10 2.68 -4.86
CA PRO A 52 -59.93 1.49 -4.66
C PRO A 52 -61.42 1.88 -4.89
N PRO A 53 -62.34 0.99 -5.34
CA PRO A 53 -62.88 -0.03 -4.43
C PRO A 53 -63.44 -1.31 -5.12
N ARG A 54 -63.46 -2.44 -4.40
CA ARG A 54 -64.60 -3.38 -4.44
C ARG A 54 -64.48 -4.45 -3.35
N SER A 55 -65.45 -4.40 -2.45
CA SER A 55 -65.79 -5.43 -1.48
C SER A 55 -66.12 -6.76 -2.17
N LEU A 56 -65.48 -7.85 -1.75
CA LEU A 56 -65.90 -9.22 -2.05
C LEU A 56 -66.46 -9.87 -0.78
N PRO A 57 -67.50 -10.73 -0.89
CA PRO A 57 -68.15 -11.35 0.26
C PRO A 57 -67.27 -12.42 0.90
N GLN A 58 -67.21 -12.41 2.23
CA GLN A 58 -66.58 -13.43 3.06
C GLN A 58 -67.26 -14.80 2.84
N LEU A 59 -66.53 -15.74 2.22
CA LEU A 59 -66.96 -17.14 2.13
C LEU A 59 -66.63 -17.85 3.44
N HIS A 60 -67.66 -18.11 4.24
CA HIS A 60 -67.59 -18.93 5.46
C HIS A 60 -67.01 -20.31 5.13
N ARG A 61 -65.87 -20.65 5.73
CA ARG A 61 -65.31 -22.01 5.73
C ARG A 61 -65.91 -22.79 6.91
N PRO A 62 -66.44 -24.01 6.71
CA PRO A 62 -66.95 -24.81 7.81
C PRO A 62 -65.81 -25.30 8.73
N PRO A 63 -66.07 -25.50 10.04
CA PRO A 63 -65.10 -26.05 10.96
C PRO A 63 -64.84 -27.53 10.65
N GLN A 64 -63.58 -27.90 10.45
CA GLN A 64 -63.18 -29.30 10.30
C GLN A 64 -63.09 -29.98 11.67
N PRO A 65 -63.54 -31.23 11.83
CA PRO A 65 -63.44 -31.96 13.08
C PRO A 65 -61.99 -32.36 13.34
N ALA A 66 -61.55 -32.10 14.58
CA ALA A 66 -60.22 -32.40 15.09
C ALA A 66 -59.96 -33.92 15.07
N ALA A 67 -59.22 -34.39 14.06
CA ALA A 67 -58.56 -35.68 14.13
C ALA A 67 -57.41 -35.59 15.16
N ALA A 68 -57.58 -36.25 16.30
CA ALA A 68 -56.56 -36.36 17.34
C ALA A 68 -55.34 -37.11 16.79
N MET A 69 -54.32 -36.36 16.37
CA MET A 69 -53.00 -36.90 16.04
C MET A 69 -52.29 -37.32 17.32
N ASN A 70 -52.23 -38.62 17.58
CA ASN A 70 -51.28 -39.21 18.54
C ASN A 70 -49.86 -39.01 18.02
N HIS A 71 -49.25 -37.86 18.33
CA HIS A 71 -47.82 -37.67 18.11
C HIS A 71 -47.08 -38.55 19.14
N PRO A 72 -46.21 -39.49 18.72
CA PRO A 72 -45.34 -40.15 19.68
C PRO A 72 -44.60 -39.04 20.42
N ARG A 73 -44.68 -39.04 21.75
CA ARG A 73 -43.92 -38.11 22.58
C ARG A 73 -42.45 -38.32 22.24
N SER A 74 -41.94 -37.51 21.33
CA SER A 74 -40.51 -37.44 21.05
C SER A 74 -39.90 -37.13 22.40
N ASN A 75 -39.14 -38.07 22.93
CA ASN A 75 -38.46 -37.94 24.21
C ASN A 75 -37.37 -36.87 24.02
N GLN A 76 -37.78 -35.60 24.00
CA GLN A 76 -36.89 -34.47 23.85
C GLN A 76 -36.08 -34.41 25.13
N ARG A 77 -34.85 -34.93 25.06
CA ARG A 77 -33.88 -34.83 26.13
C ARG A 77 -33.61 -33.35 26.36
N ALA A 78 -34.15 -32.82 27.45
CA ALA A 78 -33.81 -31.49 27.90
C ALA A 78 -32.35 -31.49 28.35
N PHE A 79 -31.55 -30.57 27.81
CA PHE A 79 -30.14 -30.41 28.16
C PHE A 79 -30.03 -30.09 29.65
N THR A 80 -29.21 -30.84 30.38
CA THR A 80 -28.96 -30.52 31.79
C THR A 80 -27.98 -29.35 31.90
N LEU A 81 -28.11 -28.54 32.95
CA LEU A 81 -27.16 -27.44 33.22
C LEU A 81 -25.72 -27.96 33.36
N VAL A 82 -25.56 -29.18 33.89
CA VAL A 82 -24.25 -29.82 34.08
C VAL A 82 -23.61 -30.21 32.74
N GLU A 83 -24.37 -30.74 31.79
CA GLU A 83 -23.87 -31.05 30.44
C GLU A 83 -23.35 -29.80 29.74
N LEU A 84 -24.11 -28.70 29.80
CA LEU A 84 -23.66 -27.43 29.21
C LEU A 84 -22.45 -26.85 29.95
N ALA A 85 -22.45 -26.92 31.29
CA ALA A 85 -21.38 -26.38 32.13
C ALA A 85 -20.03 -27.08 31.90
N CYS A 86 -20.02 -28.41 31.73
CA CYS A 86 -18.79 -29.15 31.46
C CYS A 86 -18.21 -28.81 30.08
N VAL A 87 -19.05 -28.63 29.07
CA VAL A 87 -18.61 -28.28 27.70
C VAL A 87 -17.93 -26.91 27.68
N ILE A 88 -18.56 -25.89 28.27
CA ILE A 88 -17.95 -24.56 28.31
C ILE A 88 -16.66 -24.55 29.15
N ALA A 89 -16.58 -25.39 30.19
CA ALA A 89 -15.35 -25.54 30.98
C ALA A 89 -14.21 -26.11 30.14
N ILE A 90 -14.45 -27.18 29.38
CA ILE A 90 -13.43 -27.80 28.52
C ILE A 90 -13.02 -26.83 27.40
N VAL A 91 -13.97 -26.17 26.73
CA VAL A 91 -13.68 -25.17 25.69
C VAL A 91 -12.87 -24.00 26.26
N GLY A 92 -13.17 -23.54 27.47
CA GLY A 92 -12.44 -22.48 28.16
C GLY A 92 -10.97 -22.85 28.42
N VAL A 93 -10.71 -24.06 28.90
CA VAL A 93 -9.33 -24.56 29.12
C VAL A 93 -8.57 -24.63 27.80
N LEU A 94 -9.18 -25.21 26.76
CA LEU A 94 -8.55 -25.32 25.44
C LEU A 94 -8.27 -23.95 24.80
N ALA A 95 -9.22 -23.02 24.89
CA ALA A 95 -9.06 -21.67 24.35
C ALA A 95 -7.91 -20.93 25.04
N THR A 96 -7.82 -21.03 26.37
CA THR A 96 -6.77 -20.36 27.15
C THR A 96 -5.37 -20.82 26.75
N LEU A 97 -5.20 -22.11 26.46
CA LEU A 97 -3.93 -22.67 25.98
C LEU A 97 -3.65 -22.32 24.50
N ALA A 98 -4.69 -22.15 23.68
CA ALA A 98 -4.56 -21.89 22.25
C ALA A 98 -4.22 -20.42 21.91
N VAL A 99 -4.79 -19.45 22.64
CA VAL A 99 -4.64 -18.00 22.37
C VAL A 99 -3.17 -17.54 22.22
N PRO A 100 -2.23 -17.85 23.14
CA PRO A 100 -0.86 -17.35 23.01
C PRO A 100 -0.11 -17.97 21.82
N SER A 101 -0.45 -19.20 21.45
CA SER A 101 0.13 -19.86 20.27
C SER A 101 -0.38 -19.22 18.97
N TYR A 102 -1.70 -19.00 18.89
CA TYR A 102 -2.34 -18.36 17.73
C TYR A 102 -1.77 -16.96 17.46
N GLN A 103 -1.59 -16.15 18.51
CA GLN A 103 -1.01 -14.80 18.37
C GLN A 103 0.40 -14.83 17.78
N LYS A 104 1.24 -15.81 18.15
CA LYS A 104 2.59 -15.97 17.57
C LYS A 104 2.52 -16.32 16.09
N VAL A 105 1.64 -17.24 15.71
CA VAL A 105 1.44 -17.64 14.31
C VAL A 105 0.93 -16.47 13.47
N ALA A 106 -0.06 -15.73 13.96
CA ALA A 106 -0.59 -14.55 13.28
C ALA A 106 0.49 -13.50 13.02
N ARG A 107 1.30 -13.15 14.02
CA ARG A 107 2.42 -12.20 13.85
C ARG A 107 3.45 -12.66 12.82
N LYS A 108 3.74 -13.96 12.77
CA LYS A 108 4.66 -14.54 11.77
C LYS A 108 4.07 -14.50 10.36
N ALA A 109 2.77 -14.75 10.22
CA ALA A 109 2.06 -14.63 8.94
C ALA A 109 2.07 -13.18 8.43
N GLU A 110 1.80 -12.21 9.31
CA GLU A 110 1.89 -10.77 8.99
C GLU A 110 3.30 -10.38 8.54
N SER A 111 4.34 -10.83 9.24
CA SER A 111 5.74 -10.59 8.86
C SER A 111 6.06 -11.16 7.48
N THR A 112 5.60 -12.37 7.21
CA THR A 112 5.79 -13.02 5.90
C THR A 112 5.08 -12.26 4.79
N ALA A 113 3.90 -11.70 5.07
CA ALA A 113 3.18 -10.84 4.13
C ALA A 113 3.94 -9.54 3.86
N CYS A 114 4.45 -8.84 4.89
CA CYS A 114 5.20 -7.59 4.67
C CYS A 114 6.52 -7.84 3.92
N LEU A 115 7.20 -8.97 4.14
CA LEU A 115 8.34 -9.42 3.33
C LEU A 115 7.96 -9.66 1.86
N SER A 116 6.81 -10.29 1.60
CA SER A 116 6.30 -10.50 0.23
C SER A 116 6.01 -9.18 -0.47
N ASN A 117 5.39 -8.24 0.24
CA ASN A 117 5.10 -6.90 -0.28
C ASN A 117 6.39 -6.15 -0.63
N LEU A 118 7.42 -6.18 0.23
CA LEU A 118 8.72 -5.57 -0.08
C LEU A 118 9.40 -6.20 -1.29
N ARG A 119 9.23 -7.51 -1.53
CA ARG A 119 9.75 -8.16 -2.75
C ARG A 119 9.03 -7.64 -4.00
N GLN A 120 7.72 -7.44 -3.94
CA GLN A 120 6.96 -6.83 -5.03
C GLN A 120 7.42 -5.40 -5.31
N VAL A 121 7.66 -4.61 -4.26
CA VAL A 121 8.28 -3.28 -4.37
C VAL A 121 9.66 -3.36 -5.03
N GLY A 122 10.50 -4.32 -4.63
CA GLY A 122 11.81 -4.56 -5.24
C GLY A 122 11.73 -4.82 -6.75
N ILE A 123 10.82 -5.69 -7.18
CA ILE A 123 10.59 -5.97 -8.60
C ILE A 123 10.19 -4.69 -9.35
N ALA A 124 9.24 -3.92 -8.80
CA ALA A 124 8.79 -2.67 -9.40
C ALA A 124 9.89 -1.61 -9.50
N VAL A 125 10.73 -1.50 -8.46
CA VAL A 125 11.88 -0.60 -8.48
C VAL A 125 12.90 -1.02 -9.54
N GLN A 126 13.20 -2.31 -9.68
CA GLN A 126 14.11 -2.79 -10.73
C GLN A 126 13.57 -2.51 -12.13
N ALA A 127 12.27 -2.70 -12.36
CA ALA A 127 11.62 -2.33 -13.61
C ALA A 127 11.75 -0.82 -13.89
N CYS A 128 11.51 0.01 -12.86
CA CYS A 128 11.67 1.45 -12.95
C CYS A 128 13.10 1.89 -13.28
N VAL A 129 14.08 1.27 -12.63
CA VAL A 129 15.51 1.51 -12.88
C VAL A 129 15.89 1.11 -14.31
N SER A 130 15.39 -0.03 -14.79
CA SER A 130 15.60 -0.48 -16.16
C SER A 130 15.09 0.53 -17.19
N ASP A 131 13.89 1.07 -16.99
CA ASP A 131 13.29 2.04 -17.90
C ASP A 131 13.96 3.43 -17.80
N ASN A 132 14.51 3.77 -16.63
CA ASN A 132 15.16 5.05 -16.36
C ASN A 132 16.69 5.05 -16.56
N GLN A 133 17.20 4.19 -17.45
CA GLN A 133 18.63 4.12 -17.80
C GLN A 133 19.54 3.84 -16.58
N GLY A 134 19.12 2.95 -15.68
CA GLY A 134 19.88 2.58 -14.50
C GLY A 134 19.80 3.59 -13.35
N ARG A 135 18.91 4.59 -13.43
CA ARG A 135 18.70 5.57 -12.36
C ARG A 135 17.56 5.16 -11.44
N TYR A 136 17.79 5.25 -10.14
CA TYR A 136 16.72 5.09 -9.15
C TYR A 136 15.71 6.23 -9.24
N PRO A 137 14.43 5.95 -8.94
CA PRO A 137 13.41 6.97 -8.94
C PRO A 137 13.61 7.99 -7.83
N LEU A 138 13.17 9.22 -8.09
CA LEU A 138 13.09 10.26 -7.08
C LEU A 138 11.76 10.13 -6.32
N ILE A 139 11.83 9.61 -5.09
CA ILE A 139 10.66 9.35 -4.24
C ILE A 139 10.82 10.18 -2.97
N GLU A 140 9.70 10.74 -2.50
CA GLU A 140 9.65 11.51 -1.26
C GLU A 140 10.01 10.63 -0.05
N THR A 141 11.15 10.96 0.57
CA THR A 141 11.53 10.55 1.92
C THR A 141 10.90 11.54 2.90
N ASP A 142 10.40 11.09 4.06
CA ASP A 142 9.58 11.91 4.95
C ASP A 142 10.10 13.36 5.08
N PRO A 143 9.28 14.40 4.77
CA PRO A 143 9.74 15.79 4.73
C PRO A 143 10.28 16.31 6.06
N THR A 144 10.03 15.61 7.16
CA THR A 144 10.55 15.95 8.49
C THR A 144 11.93 15.36 8.80
N ASP A 145 12.46 14.48 7.95
CA ASP A 145 13.78 13.86 8.14
C ASP A 145 14.90 14.87 7.80
N PRO A 146 15.76 15.24 8.77
CA PRO A 146 16.85 16.19 8.53
C PRO A 146 17.95 15.64 7.61
N VAL A 147 18.01 14.31 7.40
CA VAL A 147 19.01 13.65 6.55
C VAL A 147 18.57 13.61 5.09
N TYR A 148 17.27 13.43 4.84
CA TYR A 148 16.68 13.32 3.50
C TYR A 148 15.46 14.24 3.39
N PRO A 149 15.67 15.56 3.26
CA PRO A 149 14.55 16.49 3.09
C PRO A 149 13.80 16.19 1.79
N ALA A 150 12.50 16.48 1.76
CA ALA A 150 11.70 16.31 0.55
C ALA A 150 12.28 17.13 -0.61
N GLU A 151 12.62 16.45 -1.70
CA GLU A 151 13.15 17.09 -2.91
C GLU A 151 12.02 17.66 -3.77
N GLU A 152 12.26 18.81 -4.40
CA GLU A 152 11.28 19.46 -5.28
C GLU A 152 10.97 18.56 -6.50
N GLY A 153 9.72 18.12 -6.61
CA GLY A 153 9.27 17.21 -7.68
C GLY A 153 9.35 15.71 -7.33
N ALA A 154 9.76 15.36 -6.11
CA ALA A 154 9.62 14.01 -5.59
C ALA A 154 8.12 13.64 -5.50
N ARG A 155 7.80 12.39 -5.86
CA ARG A 155 6.45 11.85 -5.77
C ARG A 155 6.35 10.80 -4.67
N SER A 156 5.13 10.47 -4.27
CA SER A 156 4.92 9.38 -3.32
C SER A 156 5.47 8.05 -3.87
N LEU A 157 5.79 7.13 -2.95
CA LEU A 157 6.22 5.77 -3.31
C LEU A 157 5.17 5.07 -4.20
N TYR A 158 3.89 5.32 -3.93
CA TYR A 158 2.78 4.79 -4.73
C TYR A 158 2.77 5.36 -6.14
N ASP A 159 2.70 6.68 -6.30
CA ASP A 159 2.55 7.33 -7.62
C ASP A 159 3.73 7.04 -8.55
N THR A 160 4.90 6.78 -7.96
CA THR A 160 6.12 6.47 -8.70
C THR A 160 6.15 5.03 -9.18
N LEU A 161 5.64 4.08 -8.38
CA LEU A 161 5.72 2.65 -8.66
C LEU A 161 4.43 2.05 -9.23
N GLU A 162 3.31 2.79 -9.20
CA GLU A 162 2.04 2.38 -9.80
C GLU A 162 2.18 1.93 -11.27
N PRO A 163 2.93 2.62 -12.16
CA PRO A 163 3.12 2.17 -13.54
C PRO A 163 3.80 0.80 -13.68
N TYR A 164 4.51 0.37 -12.62
CA TYR A 164 5.25 -0.89 -12.57
C TYR A 164 4.49 -2.00 -11.83
N GLY A 165 3.18 -1.81 -11.59
CA GLY A 165 2.28 -2.85 -11.06
C GLY A 165 2.12 -2.83 -9.54
N ILE A 166 2.62 -1.81 -8.85
CA ILE A 166 2.37 -1.64 -7.41
C ILE A 166 0.96 -1.12 -7.19
N THR A 167 0.26 -1.75 -6.24
CA THR A 167 -1.06 -1.31 -5.78
C THR A 167 -0.99 -0.78 -4.35
N GLN A 168 -1.96 0.03 -3.95
CA GLN A 168 -2.07 0.54 -2.58
C GLN A 168 -2.06 -0.58 -1.52
N ARG A 169 -2.69 -1.73 -1.81
CA ARG A 169 -2.65 -2.91 -0.94
C ARG A 169 -1.25 -3.48 -0.76
N THR A 170 -0.40 -3.39 -1.77
CA THR A 170 0.99 -3.84 -1.68
C THR A 170 1.77 -2.97 -0.71
N LEU A 171 1.47 -1.67 -0.69
CA LEU A 171 2.09 -0.71 0.22
C LEU A 171 1.47 -0.67 1.61
N GLN A 172 0.47 -1.50 1.89
CA GLN A 172 -0.13 -1.65 3.21
C GLN A 172 0.44 -2.88 3.93
N CYS A 173 1.05 -2.70 5.09
CA CYS A 173 1.44 -3.83 5.95
C CYS A 173 0.21 -4.27 6.77
N PRO A 174 -0.16 -5.57 6.85
CA PRO A 174 -1.35 -6.01 7.59
C PRO A 174 -1.32 -5.65 9.08
N ALA A 175 -0.14 -5.43 9.65
CA ALA A 175 0.02 -5.06 11.05
C ALA A 175 -0.09 -3.54 11.33
N ASP A 176 -0.08 -2.70 10.29
CA ASP A 176 -0.15 -1.23 10.36
C ASP A 176 -1.44 -0.75 11.06
N LEU A 177 -2.56 -1.40 10.75
CA LEU A 177 -3.88 -1.09 11.32
C LEU A 177 -3.95 -1.25 12.85
N ARG A 178 -3.04 -2.01 13.47
CA ARG A 178 -3.05 -2.26 14.91
C ARG A 178 -2.22 -1.27 15.72
N ASN A 179 -1.28 -0.59 15.08
CA ASN A 179 -0.25 0.18 15.78
C ASN A 179 -0.54 1.68 15.71
N ASN A 180 -0.30 2.26 14.54
CA ASN A 180 -0.30 3.70 14.30
C ASN A 180 -1.09 4.10 13.05
N ASN A 181 -1.60 3.13 12.29
CA ASN A 181 -2.36 3.38 11.06
C ASN A 181 -1.62 4.33 10.09
N ARG A 182 -0.28 4.21 10.03
CA ARG A 182 0.57 5.07 9.20
C ARG A 182 0.15 5.06 7.74
N PHE A 183 -0.38 3.94 7.24
CA PHE A 183 -0.91 3.86 5.90
C PHE A 183 -2.00 4.91 5.63
N ALA A 184 -2.87 5.20 6.60
CA ALA A 184 -3.92 6.21 6.45
C ALA A 184 -3.35 7.64 6.43
N GLU A 185 -2.25 7.89 7.12
CA GLU A 185 -1.62 9.22 7.20
C GLU A 185 -0.72 9.51 6.00
N LYS A 186 0.11 8.53 5.60
CA LYS A 186 1.19 8.70 4.61
C LYS A 186 0.92 8.00 3.27
N GLY A 187 -0.14 7.19 3.17
CA GLY A 187 -0.46 6.40 1.98
C GLY A 187 0.42 5.15 1.77
N SER A 188 1.36 4.88 2.68
CA SER A 188 2.26 3.72 2.63
C SER A 188 2.75 3.33 4.03
N SER A 189 2.72 2.04 4.34
CA SER A 189 3.36 1.46 5.53
C SER A 189 4.88 1.32 5.37
N TYR A 190 5.37 1.44 4.14
CA TYR A 190 6.78 1.41 3.79
C TYR A 190 7.30 2.81 3.51
N GLU A 191 8.60 3.02 3.68
CA GLU A 191 9.26 4.31 3.48
C GLU A 191 10.48 4.14 2.59
N TRP A 192 10.56 4.99 1.57
CA TRP A 192 11.75 5.13 0.76
C TRP A 192 12.82 5.81 1.63
N ARG A 193 13.93 5.12 1.90
CA ARG A 193 15.06 5.61 2.68
C ARG A 193 16.37 5.05 2.12
N PRO A 194 16.85 5.60 1.00
CA PRO A 194 18.10 5.17 0.39
C PRO A 194 19.25 5.39 1.38
N PHE A 195 19.96 4.32 1.77
CA PHE A 195 21.02 4.39 2.78
C PHE A 195 22.08 3.31 2.56
N ILE A 196 23.36 3.61 2.83
CA ILE A 196 24.44 2.59 2.84
C ILE A 196 24.54 1.99 4.24
N ASP A 197 24.35 0.68 4.36
CA ASP A 197 24.63 -0.01 5.63
C ASP A 197 26.13 0.16 6.01
N ASP A 198 26.38 0.47 7.28
CA ASP A 198 27.69 0.73 7.91
C ASP A 198 28.34 2.11 7.65
N GLU A 199 27.64 3.08 7.06
CA GLU A 199 28.07 4.49 7.08
C GLU A 199 27.24 5.31 8.10
N PRO A 200 27.84 6.32 8.78
CA PRO A 200 27.12 7.15 9.74
C PRO A 200 26.02 7.96 9.05
N SER A 201 24.86 8.08 9.70
CA SER A 201 23.68 8.76 9.15
C SER A 201 23.85 10.25 8.87
N VAL A 202 24.93 10.85 9.35
CA VAL A 202 25.18 12.29 9.30
C VAL A 202 25.97 12.71 8.05
N ASN A 203 26.42 11.77 7.20
CA ASN A 203 27.10 12.11 5.95
C ASN A 203 27.02 10.96 4.91
N PRO A 204 25.81 10.53 4.47
CA PRO A 204 25.69 9.44 3.52
C PRO A 204 26.34 9.81 2.17
N GLU A 205 27.43 9.14 1.78
CA GLU A 205 28.08 9.33 0.48
C GLU A 205 27.31 8.63 -0.65
N ILE A 206 26.08 9.08 -0.93
CA ILE A 206 25.36 8.75 -2.17
C ILE A 206 24.80 10.04 -2.73
N PHE A 207 25.33 10.45 -3.89
CA PHE A 207 25.11 11.76 -4.51
C PHE A 207 25.51 12.97 -3.64
N GLY A 208 26.72 12.92 -3.08
CA GLY A 208 27.35 14.11 -2.53
C GLY A 208 27.88 15.05 -3.62
N ARG A 209 27.88 16.36 -3.35
CA ARG A 209 28.45 17.46 -4.14
C ARG A 209 29.92 17.28 -4.60
N TRP A 210 30.61 16.21 -4.18
CA TRP A 210 32.05 15.98 -4.31
C TRP A 210 32.45 14.67 -5.04
N GLY A 211 31.50 13.86 -5.53
CA GLY A 211 31.83 12.71 -6.40
C GLY A 211 30.87 11.51 -6.35
N THR A 212 30.99 10.62 -7.34
CA THR A 212 30.22 9.37 -7.46
C THR A 212 31.04 8.20 -6.91
N ARG A 213 30.60 7.54 -5.83
CA ARG A 213 31.19 6.28 -5.33
C ARG A 213 30.38 5.08 -5.85
N VAL A 214 31.08 4.03 -6.28
CA VAL A 214 30.47 2.75 -6.66
C VAL A 214 30.21 1.95 -5.38
N VAL A 215 28.94 1.72 -5.05
CA VAL A 215 28.53 0.95 -3.87
C VAL A 215 28.01 -0.42 -4.31
N ARG A 216 28.28 -1.46 -3.51
CA ARG A 216 27.68 -2.79 -3.74
C ARG A 216 26.16 -2.70 -3.56
N PRO A 217 25.33 -3.13 -4.53
CA PRO A 217 23.87 -3.04 -4.41
C PRO A 217 23.31 -3.76 -3.15
N SER A 218 23.96 -4.82 -2.69
CA SER A 218 23.59 -5.56 -1.47
C SER A 218 23.80 -4.82 -0.15
N ARG A 219 24.44 -3.65 -0.19
CA ARG A 219 24.66 -2.74 0.95
C ARG A 219 23.86 -1.46 0.85
N PHE A 220 23.23 -1.21 -0.31
CA PHE A 220 22.43 -0.03 -0.54
C PHE A 220 20.97 -0.36 -0.27
N ARG A 221 20.49 0.00 0.92
CA ARG A 221 19.10 -0.14 1.33
C ARG A 221 18.27 0.93 0.62
N LEU A 222 17.08 0.57 0.15
CA LEU A 222 16.17 1.45 -0.57
C LEU A 222 14.90 1.74 0.21
N VAL A 223 14.28 0.68 0.76
CA VAL A 223 12.97 0.78 1.42
C VAL A 223 13.02 0.06 2.76
N ILE A 224 12.36 0.64 3.76
CA ILE A 224 12.11 0.02 5.06
C ILE A 224 10.61 -0.11 5.31
N ASP A 225 10.21 -1.10 6.10
CA ASP A 225 8.96 -0.94 6.85
C ASP A 225 9.21 0.00 8.04
N VAL A 226 8.27 0.89 8.31
CA VAL A 226 8.52 1.96 9.30
C VAL A 226 8.31 1.49 10.72
N ASP A 227 7.32 0.63 10.91
CA ASP A 227 7.11 0.05 12.22
C ASP A 227 7.90 -1.24 12.38
N PRO A 228 8.63 -1.39 13.50
CA PRO A 228 9.19 -2.67 13.91
C PRO A 228 8.09 -3.60 14.45
N VAL A 229 6.97 -3.76 13.73
CA VAL A 229 5.82 -4.56 14.16
C VAL A 229 6.18 -6.06 14.27
N HIS A 230 7.26 -6.46 13.60
CA HIS A 230 7.71 -7.84 13.50
C HIS A 230 8.92 -8.11 14.39
N SER A 231 8.68 -8.22 15.70
CA SER A 231 9.71 -8.61 16.69
C SER A 231 10.70 -7.50 17.07
N GLY A 232 10.34 -6.21 16.91
CA GLY A 232 11.21 -5.10 17.31
C GLY A 232 12.30 -4.76 16.28
N ARG A 233 12.17 -5.27 15.04
CA ARG A 233 13.11 -5.05 13.95
C ARG A 233 12.38 -4.67 12.67
N GLN A 234 13.08 -3.93 11.80
CA GLN A 234 12.57 -3.48 10.50
C GLN A 234 13.01 -4.42 9.38
N ASN A 235 12.10 -4.72 8.47
CA ASN A 235 12.40 -5.33 7.19
C ASN A 235 13.00 -4.29 6.24
N ARG A 236 13.97 -4.73 5.44
CA ARG A 236 14.76 -3.86 4.56
C ARG A 236 14.81 -4.45 3.16
N LEU A 237 14.51 -3.64 2.17
CA LEU A 237 14.74 -3.92 0.75
C LEU A 237 16.03 -3.26 0.31
N TYR A 238 16.87 -4.01 -0.40
CA TYR A 238 18.14 -3.56 -0.95
C TYR A 238 18.09 -3.38 -2.47
N ALA A 239 19.07 -2.65 -2.99
CA ALA A 239 19.22 -2.34 -4.40
C ALA A 239 19.54 -3.55 -5.29
N ASP A 240 19.98 -4.67 -4.73
CA ASP A 240 20.06 -5.96 -5.42
C ASP A 240 18.70 -6.70 -5.49
N GLY A 241 17.63 -6.13 -4.93
CA GLY A 241 16.31 -6.76 -4.80
C GLY A 241 16.21 -7.73 -3.62
N SER A 242 17.28 -7.92 -2.85
CA SER A 242 17.22 -8.76 -1.65
C SER A 242 16.38 -8.08 -0.58
N VAL A 243 15.56 -8.86 0.12
CA VAL A 243 14.76 -8.41 1.27
C VAL A 243 15.26 -9.13 2.50
N ARG A 244 15.67 -8.37 3.53
CA ARG A 244 16.15 -8.90 4.81
C ARG A 244 15.19 -8.47 5.91
N GLY A 245 14.55 -9.46 6.52
CA GLY A 245 13.83 -9.32 7.78
C GLY A 245 14.64 -10.00 8.88
N TYR A 246 14.64 -9.43 10.08
CA TYR A 246 15.41 -9.92 11.23
C TYR A 246 14.54 -10.31 12.41
#